data_AF-A0A1Y4N9X9-F1
#
_entry.id   AF-A0A1Y4N9X9-F1
#
_cell.length_a   1.000
_cell.length_b   1.000
_cell.length_c   1.000
_cell.angle_alpha   90.00
_cell.angle_beta   90.00
_cell.angle_gamma   90.00
#
_symmetry.space_group_name_H-M   'P 1'
#
loop_
_entity.id
_entity.type
_entity.pdbx_description
1 polymer ?
#
loop_
_entity_poly.entity_id
_entity_poly.type
_entity_poly.pdbx_seq_one_letter_code
_entity_poly.pdbx_strand_id
1 'polypeptide(L)'
;MNNTVLQNLIYNQLFAAANYELVATIAPNNETKTKLINYSSDCRNNATYLERIYQEENTSSYNPIVEKAQFHGNFIESVKWLLNYEGDSNRLFFIQSFYDIYTVSQRQILSYIAGILNNHAIGLTHMIFTN
;
A
#
# COMPACT_ATOMS: atom_id res chain seq x y z
N MET A 1 -0.91 20.93 8.28
CA MET A 1 -0.41 19.60 7.88
C MET A 1 0.62 19.77 6.75
N ASN A 2 1.74 19.04 6.74
CA ASN A 2 2.65 19.09 5.58
C ASN A 2 2.06 18.19 4.47
N ASN A 3 1.37 18.82 3.50
CA ASN A 3 0.71 18.13 2.40
C ASN A 3 1.63 17.15 1.65
N THR A 4 2.94 17.40 1.62
CA THR A 4 3.93 16.51 0.99
C THR A 4 3.94 15.12 1.63
N VAL A 5 3.70 15.00 2.94
CA VAL A 5 3.68 13.68 3.61
C VAL A 5 2.48 12.88 3.16
N LEU A 6 1.29 13.48 3.16
CA LEU A 6 0.06 12.78 2.76
C LEU A 6 0.07 12.43 1.26
N GLN A 7 0.60 13.31 0.42
CA GLN A 7 0.86 13.04 -1.00
C GLN A 7 1.78 11.83 -1.18
N ASN A 8 2.84 11.72 -0.37
CA ASN A 8 3.73 10.55 -0.39
C ASN A 8 3.02 9.27 0.06
N LEU A 9 2.14 9.34 1.05
CA LEU A 9 1.34 8.19 1.50
C LEU A 9 0.35 7.72 0.40
N ILE A 10 -0.32 8.65 -0.29
CA ILE A 10 -1.20 8.35 -1.42
C ILE A 10 -0.40 7.70 -2.54
N TYR A 11 0.73 8.30 -2.93
CA TYR A 11 1.61 7.75 -3.96
C TYR A 11 2.06 6.33 -3.59
N ASN A 12 2.51 6.13 -2.35
CA ASN A 12 3.00 4.85 -1.86
C ASN A 12 1.96 3.73 -2.05
N GLN A 13 0.69 4.00 -1.72
CA GLN A 13 -0.39 3.03 -1.85
C GLN A 13 -0.76 2.77 -3.31
N LEU A 14 -0.82 3.79 -4.17
CA LEU A 14 -1.09 3.60 -5.58
C LEU A 14 0.04 2.83 -6.29
N PHE A 15 1.29 3.07 -5.89
CA PHE A 15 2.45 2.33 -6.39
C PHE A 15 2.42 0.86 -5.96
N ALA A 16 2.09 0.58 -4.68
CA ALA A 16 1.88 -0.79 -4.22
C ALA A 16 0.78 -1.50 -5.02
N ALA A 17 -0.36 -0.84 -5.23
CA ALA A 17 -1.48 -1.39 -6.00
C ALA A 17 -1.08 -1.83 -7.41
N ALA A 18 -0.31 -1.00 -8.12
CA ALA A 18 0.19 -1.30 -9.45
C ALA A 18 1.16 -2.49 -9.45
N ASN A 19 2.05 -2.58 -8.45
CA ASN A 19 3.00 -3.68 -8.35
C ASN A 19 2.30 -5.01 -7.99
N TYR A 20 1.29 -4.99 -7.12
CA TYR A 20 0.49 -6.18 -6.85
C TYR A 20 -0.20 -6.74 -8.10
N GLU A 21 -0.80 -5.87 -8.92
CA GLU A 21 -1.40 -6.30 -10.18
C GLU A 21 -0.40 -6.89 -11.15
N LEU A 22 0.77 -6.27 -11.26
CA LEU A 22 1.83 -6.79 -12.12
C LEU A 22 2.27 -8.19 -11.65
N VAL A 23 2.55 -8.36 -10.37
CA VAL A 23 2.98 -9.66 -9.82
C VAL A 23 1.87 -10.71 -9.94
N ALA A 24 0.61 -10.31 -9.84
CA ALA A 24 -0.53 -11.22 -10.05
C ALA A 24 -0.58 -11.81 -11.48
N THR A 25 0.04 -11.17 -12.49
CA THR A 25 0.09 -11.69 -13.86
C THR A 25 0.99 -12.92 -14.02
N ILE A 26 1.96 -13.08 -13.11
CA ILE A 26 2.91 -14.20 -13.09
C ILE A 26 2.68 -15.14 -11.89
N ALA A 27 1.52 -15.03 -11.25
CA ALA A 27 1.17 -15.88 -10.11
C ALA A 27 1.07 -17.36 -10.53
N PRO A 28 1.55 -18.29 -9.70
CA PRO A 28 1.63 -19.72 -10.04
C PRO A 28 0.27 -20.42 -10.03
N ASN A 29 -0.74 -19.85 -9.36
CA ASN A 29 -2.09 -20.40 -9.28
C ASN A 29 -3.14 -19.29 -9.05
N ASN A 30 -4.41 -19.64 -9.27
CA ASN A 30 -5.53 -18.69 -9.17
C ASN A 30 -5.78 -18.18 -7.74
N GLU A 31 -5.50 -18.99 -6.72
CA GLU A 31 -5.67 -18.56 -5.33
C GLU A 31 -4.69 -17.43 -4.99
N THR A 32 -3.41 -17.62 -5.34
CA THR A 32 -2.34 -16.63 -5.15
C THR A 32 -2.61 -15.38 -5.97
N LYS A 33 -3.04 -15.54 -7.23
CA LYS A 33 -3.48 -14.42 -8.07
C LYS A 33 -4.60 -13.62 -7.42
N THR A 34 -5.63 -14.29 -6.90
CA THR A 34 -6.77 -13.64 -6.25
C THR A 34 -6.35 -12.86 -5.02
N LYS A 35 -5.49 -13.45 -4.17
CA LYS A 35 -4.93 -12.76 -3.00
C LYS A 35 -4.17 -11.48 -3.37
N LEU A 36 -3.30 -11.53 -4.38
CA LEU A 36 -2.55 -10.36 -4.85
C LEU A 36 -3.47 -9.27 -5.42
N ILE A 37 -4.52 -9.65 -6.16
CA ILE A 37 -5.52 -8.68 -6.67
C ILE A 37 -6.31 -8.04 -5.52
N ASN A 38 -6.64 -8.80 -4.48
CA ASN A 38 -7.28 -8.24 -3.29
C ASN A 38 -6.36 -7.24 -2.58
N TYR A 39 -5.06 -7.53 -2.44
CA TYR A 39 -4.09 -6.59 -1.88
C TYR A 39 -3.97 -5.31 -2.72
N SER A 40 -3.98 -5.43 -4.04
CA SER A 40 -4.05 -4.27 -4.92
C SER A 40 -5.29 -3.42 -4.67
N SER A 41 -6.46 -4.06 -4.52
CA SER A 41 -7.72 -3.37 -4.22
C SER A 41 -7.69 -2.67 -2.85
N ASP A 42 -7.13 -3.32 -1.83
CA ASP A 42 -6.94 -2.73 -0.50
C ASP A 42 -6.09 -1.46 -0.59
N CYS A 43 -4.97 -1.50 -1.31
CA CYS A 43 -4.11 -0.33 -1.50
C CYS A 43 -4.83 0.83 -2.21
N ARG A 44 -5.70 0.56 -3.19
CA ARG A 44 -6.53 1.61 -3.82
C ARG A 44 -7.56 2.21 -2.88
N ASN A 45 -8.18 1.38 -2.04
CA ASN A 45 -9.10 1.84 -1.01
C ASN A 45 -8.38 2.71 0.03
N ASN A 46 -7.17 2.30 0.44
CA ASN A 46 -6.30 3.08 1.32
C ASN A 46 -5.97 4.45 0.71
N ALA A 47 -5.57 4.49 -0.57
CA ALA A 47 -5.34 5.74 -1.29
C ALA A 47 -6.59 6.63 -1.31
N THR A 48 -7.77 6.04 -1.48
CA THR A 48 -9.05 6.78 -1.43
C THR A 48 -9.33 7.36 -0.04
N TYR A 49 -9.02 6.64 1.04
CA TYR A 49 -9.16 7.19 2.40
C TYR A 49 -8.19 8.36 2.64
N LEU A 50 -6.95 8.22 2.19
CA LEU A 50 -5.92 9.27 2.31
C LEU A 50 -6.27 10.49 1.47
N GLU A 51 -6.85 10.29 0.29
CA GLU A 51 -7.33 11.37 -0.58
C GLU A 51 -8.45 12.17 0.08
N ARG A 52 -9.35 11.53 0.84
CA ARG A 52 -10.36 12.25 1.64
C ARG A 52 -9.71 13.12 2.71
N ILE A 53 -8.70 12.60 3.41
CA ILE A 53 -7.91 13.38 4.39
C ILE A 53 -7.23 14.57 3.68
N TYR A 54 -6.73 14.37 2.47
CA TYR A 54 -6.08 15.43 1.71
C TYR A 54 -7.07 16.54 1.35
N GLN A 55 -8.28 16.16 0.94
CA GLN A 55 -9.34 17.08 0.54
C GLN A 55 -9.97 17.85 1.70
N GLU A 56 -9.84 17.39 2.95
CA GLU A 56 -10.26 18.15 4.14
C GLU A 56 -9.48 19.48 4.25
N GLU A 57 -8.23 19.51 3.77
CA GLU A 57 -7.32 20.66 3.86
C GLU A 57 -7.04 21.30 2.47
N ASN A 58 -7.51 20.69 1.37
CA ASN A 58 -7.23 21.13 0.01
C ASN A 58 -8.49 21.08 -0.87
N THR A 59 -8.72 22.10 -1.69
CA THR A 59 -9.91 22.19 -2.55
C THR A 59 -9.83 21.35 -3.84
N SER A 60 -8.73 20.64 -4.06
CA SER A 60 -8.47 19.86 -5.28
C SER A 60 -8.03 18.44 -4.93
N SER A 61 -8.29 17.49 -5.84
CA SER A 61 -7.79 16.14 -5.67
C SER A 61 -6.29 16.01 -6.00
N TYR A 62 -5.59 15.11 -5.32
CA TYR A 62 -4.21 14.76 -5.65
C TYR A 62 -4.17 13.54 -6.58
N ASN A 63 -3.77 13.77 -7.83
CA ASN A 63 -3.67 12.74 -8.86
C ASN A 63 -2.20 12.55 -9.28
N PRO A 64 -1.39 11.80 -8.52
CA PRO A 64 0.01 11.61 -8.85
C PRO A 64 0.17 10.79 -10.13
N ILE A 65 1.20 11.13 -10.91
CA ILE A 65 1.72 10.21 -11.93
C ILE A 65 2.52 9.14 -11.19
N VAL A 66 2.01 7.92 -11.16
CA VAL A 66 2.65 6.78 -10.49
C VAL A 66 3.66 6.15 -11.45
N GLU A 67 4.86 5.87 -10.95
CA GLU A 67 5.86 5.14 -11.72
C GLU A 67 5.33 3.76 -12.17
N LYS A 68 5.75 3.35 -13.37
CA LYS A 68 5.33 2.06 -13.93
C LYS A 68 5.85 0.93 -13.05
N ALA A 69 4.95 0.04 -12.63
CA ALA A 69 5.31 -1.19 -11.92
C ALA A 69 6.31 -2.03 -12.74
N GLN A 70 7.22 -2.71 -12.04
CA GLN A 70 8.30 -3.49 -12.66
C GLN A 70 8.36 -4.89 -12.06
N PHE A 71 8.76 -5.87 -12.88
CA PHE A 71 9.10 -7.19 -12.34
C PHE A 71 10.45 -7.11 -11.65
N HIS A 72 10.55 -7.75 -10.49
CA HIS A 72 11.79 -7.83 -9.73
C HIS A 72 12.34 -9.27 -9.81
N GLY A 73 12.42 -9.81 -11.03
CA GLY A 73 12.82 -11.19 -11.29
C GLY A 73 11.63 -12.14 -11.46
N ASN A 74 11.75 -13.35 -10.95
CA ASN A 74 10.68 -14.35 -10.96
C ASN A 74 9.56 -14.01 -9.94
N PHE A 75 8.54 -14.85 -9.86
CA PHE A 75 7.40 -14.66 -8.95
C PHE A 75 7.85 -14.47 -7.49
N ILE A 76 8.71 -15.37 -6.97
CA ILE A 76 9.17 -15.32 -5.58
C ILE A 76 10.04 -14.08 -5.30
N GLU A 77 10.90 -13.71 -6.25
CA GLU A 77 11.73 -12.51 -6.11
C GLU A 77 10.86 -11.25 -6.09
N SER A 78 9.81 -11.21 -6.92
CA SER A 78 8.85 -10.11 -6.94
C SER A 78 8.00 -10.04 -5.66
N VAL A 79 7.59 -11.19 -5.10
CA VAL A 79 6.90 -11.25 -3.80
C VAL A 79 7.81 -10.81 -2.65
N LYS A 80 9.09 -11.19 -2.66
CA LYS A 80 10.08 -10.71 -1.67
C LYS A 80 10.28 -9.20 -1.74
N TRP A 81 10.31 -8.64 -2.96
CA TRP A 81 10.37 -7.19 -3.13
C TRP A 81 9.12 -6.51 -2.56
N LEU A 82 7.92 -7.02 -2.86
CA LEU A 82 6.67 -6.53 -2.28
C LEU A 82 6.66 -6.61 -0.75
N LEU A 83 7.18 -7.71 -0.17
CA LEU A 83 7.25 -7.88 1.28
C LEU A 83 8.12 -6.80 1.95
N ASN A 84 9.28 -6.49 1.36
CA ASN A 84 10.14 -5.41 1.87
C ASN A 84 9.43 -4.05 1.74
N TYR A 85 8.80 -3.81 0.59
CA TYR A 85 8.05 -2.57 0.36
C TYR A 85 6.89 -2.39 1.35
N GLU A 86 6.15 -3.46 1.65
CA GLU A 86 5.08 -3.46 2.66
C GLU A 86 5.62 -3.23 4.08
N GLY A 87 6.76 -3.80 4.42
CA GLY A 87 7.41 -3.56 5.71
C GLY A 87 7.76 -2.08 5.92
N ASP A 88 8.37 -1.46 4.91
CA ASP A 88 8.71 -0.03 4.96
C ASP A 88 7.45 0.85 4.97
N SER A 89 6.44 0.48 4.18
CA SER A 89 5.16 1.19 4.11
C SER A 89 4.42 1.10 5.45
N ASN A 90 4.26 -0.09 6.03
CA ASN A 90 3.67 -0.30 7.34
C ASN A 90 4.33 0.59 8.41
N ARG A 91 5.67 0.58 8.46
CA ARG A 91 6.43 1.43 9.40
C ARG A 91 6.12 2.90 9.21
N LEU A 92 6.07 3.38 7.96
CA LEU A 92 5.73 4.76 7.65
C LEU A 92 4.33 5.11 8.16
N PHE A 93 3.30 4.33 7.81
CA PHE A 93 1.92 4.58 8.26
C PHE A 93 1.78 4.53 9.79
N PHE A 94 2.42 3.54 10.42
CA PHE A 94 2.41 3.37 11.88
C PHE A 94 3.06 4.55 12.60
N ILE A 95 4.19 5.08 12.11
CA ILE A 95 4.81 6.26 12.72
C ILE A 95 3.91 7.49 12.52
N GLN A 96 3.36 7.68 11.32
CA GLN A 96 2.51 8.82 11.01
C GLN A 96 1.24 8.85 11.88
N SER A 97 0.72 7.69 12.29
CA SER A 97 -0.45 7.62 13.17
C SER A 97 -0.23 8.13 14.60
N PHE A 98 1.00 8.47 15.00
CA PHE A 98 1.29 9.05 16.32
C PHE A 98 1.51 10.56 16.29
N TYR A 99 1.65 11.19 15.12
CA TYR A 99 1.86 12.63 15.05
C TYR A 99 0.58 13.41 15.32
N ASP A 100 0.66 14.38 16.22
CA ASP A 100 -0.44 15.25 16.65
C ASP A 100 -0.89 16.26 15.59
N ILE A 101 -0.14 16.39 14.49
CA ILE A 101 -0.52 17.16 13.30
C ILE A 101 -1.77 16.62 12.59
N TYR A 102 -2.13 15.35 12.82
CA TYR A 102 -3.34 14.72 12.32
C TYR A 102 -4.43 14.71 13.40
N THR A 103 -5.69 14.80 13.01
CA THR A 103 -6.81 14.64 13.95
C THR A 103 -6.90 13.21 14.49
N VAL A 104 -7.69 12.97 15.53
CA VAL A 104 -7.90 11.62 16.09
C VAL A 104 -8.44 10.64 15.03
N SER A 105 -9.40 11.07 14.21
CA SER A 105 -9.97 10.24 13.14
C SER A 105 -8.95 9.93 12.04
N GLN A 106 -8.16 10.93 11.63
CA GLN A 106 -7.08 10.74 10.66
C GLN A 106 -6.02 9.76 11.18
N ARG A 107 -5.60 9.89 12.44
CA ARG A 107 -4.67 8.93 13.08
C ARG A 107 -5.25 7.52 13.13
N GLN A 108 -6.55 7.35 13.40
CA GLN A 108 -7.21 6.04 13.36
C GLN A 108 -7.18 5.43 11.96
N ILE A 109 -7.40 6.23 10.91
CA ILE A 109 -7.29 5.77 9.51
C ILE A 109 -5.85 5.34 9.21
N LEU A 110 -4.84 6.12 9.61
CA LEU A 110 -3.43 5.77 9.40
C LEU A 110 -3.05 4.46 10.12
N SER A 111 -3.49 4.27 11.36
CA SER A 111 -3.30 3.02 12.12
C SER A 111 -4.01 1.84 11.47
N TYR A 112 -5.23 2.05 10.96
CA TYR A 112 -6.01 1.04 10.25
C TYR A 112 -5.29 0.57 8.99
N ILE A 113 -4.80 1.52 8.17
CA ILE A 113 -4.00 1.22 6.98
C ILE A 113 -2.74 0.44 7.38
N ALA A 114 -2.00 0.87 8.40
CA ALA A 114 -0.84 0.13 8.89
C ALA A 114 -1.19 -1.33 9.22
N GLY A 115 -2.32 -1.58 9.89
CA GLY A 115 -2.82 -2.93 10.17
C GLY A 115 -3.07 -3.77 8.91
N ILE A 116 -3.65 -3.17 7.86
CA ILE A 116 -3.84 -3.83 6.55
C ILE A 116 -2.49 -4.23 5.95
N LEU A 117 -1.52 -3.31 5.90
CA LEU A 117 -0.20 -3.57 5.32
C LEU A 117 0.55 -4.67 6.08
N ASN A 118 0.38 -4.76 7.40
CA ASN A 118 0.91 -5.89 8.18
C ASN A 118 0.26 -7.23 7.79
N ASN A 119 -1.05 -7.24 7.52
CA ASN A 119 -1.73 -8.45 7.03
C ASN A 119 -1.24 -8.85 5.62
N HIS A 120 -0.98 -7.87 4.75
CA HIS A 120 -0.36 -8.11 3.45
C HIS A 120 1.03 -8.75 3.62
N ALA A 121 1.88 -8.19 4.49
CA ALA A 121 3.21 -8.71 4.77
C ALA A 121 3.19 -10.17 5.28
N ILE A 122 2.25 -10.51 6.17
CA ILE A 122 2.04 -11.90 6.63
C ILE A 122 1.65 -12.81 5.45
N GLY A 123 0.72 -12.36 4.61
CA GLY A 123 0.27 -13.11 3.44
C GLY A 123 1.37 -13.33 2.41
N LEU A 124 2.17 -12.31 2.12
CA LEU A 124 3.33 -12.40 1.22
C LEU A 124 4.39 -13.34 1.77
N THR A 125 4.66 -13.28 3.07
CA THR A 125 5.55 -14.24 3.75
C THR A 125 5.07 -15.66 3.53
N HIS A 126 3.77 -15.92 3.69
CA HIS A 126 3.20 -17.24 3.44
C HIS A 126 3.34 -17.67 1.97
N MET A 127 3.14 -16.76 1.01
CA MET A 127 3.32 -17.05 -0.43
C MET A 127 4.76 -17.46 -0.76
N ILE A 128 5.77 -16.85 -0.11
CA ILE A 128 7.19 -17.17 -0.30
C ILE A 128 7.51 -18.60 0.13
N PHE A 129 6.84 -19.12 1.16
CA PHE A 129 7.10 -20.46 1.69
C PHE A 129 6.26 -21.57 1.06
N THR A 130 5.26 -21.22 0.25
CA THR A 130 4.29 -22.19 -0.31
C THR A 130 4.31 -22.27 -1.84
N ASN A 131 5.11 -21.45 -2.51
CA ASN A 131 5.32 -21.47 -3.96
C ASN A 131 6.82 -21.52 -4.28
#